data_AF-A0A2W6ZLB4-F1
#
_entry.id   AF-A0A2W6ZLB4-F1
#
_cell.length_a   1.000
_cell.length_b   1.000
_cell.length_c   1.000
_cell.angle_alpha   90.00
_cell.angle_beta   90.00
_cell.angle_gamma   90.00
#
_symmetry.space_group_name_H-M   'P 1'
#
loop_
_entity.id
_entity.type
_entity.pdbx_description
1 polymer ?
#
loop_
_entity_poly.entity_id
_entity_poly.type
_entity_poly.pdbx_seq_one_letter_code
_entity_poly.pdbx_strand_id
1 'polypeptide(L)'
;MTCCWLAAPVMAAELEPCQRLLDQRNALAEQAMKAEIALVRTTRERICPVLSQQADGANANDRNGLTIDYQALLECRHKAEEQLVRNQRVLYVNRQWFRFYTAAGAKLARQADRLLQPLRDQECPQLR
;
A
#
# COMPACT_ATOMS: atom_id res chain seq x y z
N MET A 1 49.52 -2.60 -24.61
CA MET A 1 48.69 -2.36 -23.42
C MET A 1 47.75 -1.20 -23.70
N THR A 2 46.51 -1.32 -23.21
CA THR A 2 45.46 -0.31 -23.03
C THR A 2 44.85 0.38 -24.26
N CYS A 3 43.55 0.12 -24.45
CA CYS A 3 42.45 1.02 -24.85
C CYS A 3 41.23 0.12 -25.12
N CYS A 4 40.00 0.30 -24.65
CA CYS A 4 39.33 1.27 -23.81
C CYS A 4 38.07 0.55 -23.29
N TRP A 5 37.90 0.43 -21.96
CA TRP A 5 36.60 0.10 -21.36
C TRP A 5 35.84 1.40 -21.13
N LEU A 6 35.09 1.89 -22.12
CA LEU A 6 34.18 3.03 -21.94
C LEU A 6 32.90 2.84 -22.76
N ALA A 7 32.09 1.86 -22.36
CA ALA A 7 30.64 1.88 -22.54
C ALA A 7 30.11 1.46 -21.16
N ALA A 8 29.35 2.23 -20.38
CA ALA A 8 28.12 2.90 -20.77
C ALA A 8 27.68 3.94 -19.71
N PRO A 9 27.91 5.25 -19.90
CA PRO A 9 27.28 6.28 -19.05
C PRO A 9 25.86 6.65 -19.51
N VAL A 10 25.48 6.38 -20.77
CA VAL A 10 24.15 6.72 -21.32
C VAL A 10 23.02 5.89 -20.70
N MET A 11 23.24 4.59 -20.47
CA MET A 11 22.22 3.70 -19.91
C MET A 11 21.86 4.05 -18.45
N ALA A 12 22.83 4.48 -17.64
CA ALA A 12 22.59 4.84 -16.25
C ALA A 12 21.82 6.16 -16.09
N ALA A 13 22.04 7.13 -16.99
CA ALA A 13 21.40 8.44 -16.93
C ALA A 13 19.91 8.41 -17.33
N GLU A 14 19.51 7.47 -18.20
CA GLU A 14 18.11 7.27 -18.61
C GLU A 14 17.31 6.42 -17.60
N LEU A 15 17.98 5.59 -16.79
CA LEU A 15 17.36 4.78 -15.73
C LEU A 15 16.93 5.60 -14.50
N GLU A 16 17.66 6.66 -14.15
CA GLU A 16 17.40 7.50 -12.97
C GLU A 16 16.02 8.21 -12.99
N PRO A 17 15.56 8.81 -14.10
CA PRO A 17 14.19 9.34 -14.22
C PRO A 17 13.10 8.27 -14.04
N CYS A 18 13.30 7.09 -14.64
CA CYS A 18 12.37 5.97 -14.54
C CYS A 18 12.26 5.44 -13.10
N GLN A 19 13.39 5.29 -12.41
CA GLN A 19 13.44 4.86 -11.03
C GLN A 19 12.68 5.84 -10.12
N ARG A 20 12.91 7.15 -10.28
CA ARG A 20 12.20 8.18 -9.50
C ARG A 20 10.69 8.15 -9.71
N LEU A 21 10.24 7.97 -10.95
CA LEU A 21 8.81 7.82 -11.25
C LEU A 21 8.20 6.56 -10.63
N LEU A 22 8.93 5.45 -10.66
CA LEU A 22 8.51 4.19 -10.05
C LEU A 22 8.40 4.31 -8.53
N ASP A 23 9.41 4.91 -7.89
CA ASP A 23 9.41 5.16 -6.45
C ASP A 23 8.29 6.10 -6.04
N GLN A 24 8.03 7.15 -6.82
CA GLN A 24 6.91 8.05 -6.57
C GLN A 24 5.56 7.32 -6.67
N ARG A 25 5.38 6.47 -7.69
CA ARG A 25 4.17 5.63 -7.84
C ARG A 25 4.01 4.70 -6.65
N ASN A 26 5.08 4.04 -6.23
CA ASN A 26 5.08 3.10 -5.12
C ASN A 26 4.73 3.79 -3.79
N ALA A 27 5.35 4.94 -3.51
CA ALA A 27 5.05 5.72 -2.32
C ALA A 27 3.57 6.15 -2.27
N LEU A 28 3.01 6.60 -3.40
CA LEU A 28 1.59 6.96 -3.49
C LEU A 28 0.68 5.74 -3.28
N ALA A 29 0.98 4.60 -3.91
CA ALA A 29 0.20 3.38 -3.76
C ALA A 29 0.26 2.84 -2.32
N GLU A 30 1.43 2.88 -1.69
CA GLU A 30 1.62 2.46 -0.30
C GLU A 30 0.83 3.36 0.65
N GLN A 31 0.90 4.69 0.50
CA GLN A 31 0.12 5.62 1.29
C GLN A 31 -1.38 5.43 1.08
N ALA A 32 -1.81 5.16 -0.16
CA ALA A 32 -3.21 4.87 -0.46
C ALA A 32 -3.69 3.63 0.31
N MET A 33 -2.88 2.57 0.33
CA MET A 33 -3.20 1.33 1.01
C MET A 33 -3.18 1.47 2.54
N LYS A 34 -2.25 2.28 3.09
CA LYS A 34 -2.23 2.62 4.52
C LYS A 34 -3.53 3.28 4.99
N ALA A 35 -4.16 4.11 4.15
CA ALA A 35 -5.44 4.73 4.48
C ALA A 35 -6.56 3.68 4.62
N GLU A 36 -6.60 2.68 3.73
CA GLU A 36 -7.58 1.59 3.79
C GLU A 36 -7.31 0.65 4.97
N ILE A 37 -6.04 0.37 5.27
CA ILE A 37 -5.64 -0.40 6.48
C ILE A 37 -6.10 0.33 7.75
N ALA A 38 -5.91 1.65 7.82
CA ALA A 38 -6.37 2.44 8.96
C ALA A 38 -7.89 2.38 9.12
N LEU A 39 -8.64 2.44 8.02
CA LEU A 39 -10.09 2.27 8.04
C LEU A 39 -10.51 0.89 8.56
N VAL A 40 -9.87 -0.19 8.12
CA VAL A 40 -10.13 -1.54 8.63
C VAL A 40 -9.82 -1.63 10.12
N ARG A 41 -8.70 -1.04 10.58
CA ARG A 41 -8.34 -0.99 12.00
C ARG A 41 -9.38 -0.27 12.84
N THR A 42 -9.80 0.94 12.47
CA THR A 42 -10.85 1.68 13.17
C THR A 42 -12.18 0.92 13.18
N THR A 43 -12.49 0.20 12.10
CA THR A 43 -13.70 -0.63 12.04
C THR A 43 -13.59 -1.83 12.98
N ARG A 44 -12.43 -2.49 13.01
CA ARG A 44 -12.12 -3.59 13.92
C ARG A 44 -12.17 -3.16 15.39
N GLU A 45 -11.62 -2.00 15.73
CA GLU A 45 -11.67 -1.43 17.09
C GLU A 45 -13.11 -1.26 17.58
N ARG A 46 -14.03 -0.89 16.69
CA ARG A 46 -15.46 -0.74 17.03
C ARG A 46 -16.16 -2.08 17.25
N ILE A 47 -15.80 -3.11 16.47
CA ILE A 47 -16.50 -4.41 16.47
C ILE A 47 -15.91 -5.37 17.52
N CYS A 48 -14.57 -5.38 17.66
CA CYS A 48 -13.86 -6.21 18.62
C CYS A 48 -12.78 -5.38 19.34
N PRO A 49 -13.18 -4.52 20.30
CA PRO A 49 -12.26 -3.62 20.98
C PRO A 49 -11.15 -4.35 21.75
N VAL A 50 -11.49 -5.44 22.45
CA VAL A 50 -10.53 -6.23 23.26
C VAL A 50 -9.44 -6.86 22.38
N LEU A 51 -9.83 -7.53 21.28
CA LEU A 51 -8.88 -8.15 20.35
C LEU A 51 -8.02 -7.10 19.62
N SER A 52 -8.60 -5.92 19.32
CA SER A 52 -7.84 -4.83 18.71
C SER A 52 -6.77 -4.27 19.66
N GLN A 53 -7.12 -4.05 20.93
CA GLN A 53 -6.17 -3.62 21.95
C GLN A 53 -5.04 -4.64 22.18
N GLN A 54 -5.34 -5.94 22.15
CA GLN A 54 -4.32 -6.99 22.24
C GLN A 54 -3.35 -6.94 21.04
N ALA A 55 -3.89 -6.77 19.83
CA ALA A 55 -3.07 -6.67 18.62
C ALA A 55 -2.20 -5.40 18.60
N ASP A 56 -2.72 -4.29 19.11
CA ASP A 56 -2.00 -3.01 19.13
C ASP A 56 -0.98 -2.95 20.29
N GLY A 57 -1.32 -3.50 21.45
CA GLY A 57 -0.40 -3.64 22.59
C GLY A 57 0.75 -4.61 22.32
N ALA A 58 0.50 -5.68 21.56
CA ALA A 58 1.54 -6.58 21.07
C ALA A 58 2.54 -5.91 20.13
N ASN A 59 2.09 -4.95 19.31
CA ASN A 59 2.98 -4.14 18.47
C ASN A 59 3.81 -3.14 19.29
N ALA A 60 3.38 -2.81 20.53
CA ALA A 60 4.01 -1.83 21.41
C ALA A 60 5.08 -2.41 22.37
N ASN A 61 5.50 -3.66 22.19
CA ASN A 61 6.45 -4.36 23.09
C ASN A 61 5.98 -4.47 24.56
N ASP A 62 4.69 -4.29 24.84
CA ASP A 62 4.17 -4.49 26.19
C ASP A 62 4.12 -5.99 26.48
N ARG A 63 5.17 -6.48 27.17
CA ARG A 63 5.38 -7.89 27.50
C ARG A 63 4.41 -8.41 28.56
N ASN A 64 3.39 -7.63 28.95
CA ASN A 64 2.31 -8.05 29.81
C ASN A 64 1.26 -8.90 29.06
N GLY A 65 1.72 -10.04 28.52
CA GLY A 65 1.13 -11.35 28.77
C GLY A 65 -0.31 -11.65 28.35
N LEU A 66 -0.91 -10.92 27.40
CA LEU A 66 -2.11 -11.44 26.73
C LEU A 66 -1.66 -12.29 25.54
N THR A 67 -1.76 -13.62 25.68
CA THR A 67 -1.64 -14.54 24.55
C THR A 67 -2.59 -14.07 23.46
N ILE A 68 -2.04 -13.60 22.34
CA ILE A 68 -2.84 -13.10 21.23
C ILE A 68 -3.57 -14.28 20.62
N ASP A 69 -4.89 -14.27 20.70
CA ASP A 69 -5.70 -15.17 19.91
C ASP A 69 -5.72 -14.67 18.46
N TYR A 70 -4.73 -15.13 17.70
CA TYR A 70 -4.57 -14.77 16.28
C TYR A 70 -5.76 -15.22 15.44
N GLN A 71 -6.41 -16.33 15.80
CA GLN A 71 -7.56 -16.83 15.05
C GLN A 71 -8.76 -15.92 15.26
N ALA A 72 -9.07 -15.57 16.52
CA ALA A 72 -10.12 -14.60 16.83
C ALA A 72 -9.83 -13.22 16.19
N LEU A 73 -8.56 -12.81 16.13
CA LEU A 73 -8.16 -11.56 15.49
C LEU A 73 -8.42 -11.57 13.97
N LEU A 74 -8.12 -12.69 13.29
CA LEU A 74 -8.37 -12.87 11.86
C LEU A 74 -9.87 -12.90 11.55
N GLU A 75 -10.66 -13.61 12.36
CA GLU A 75 -12.12 -13.62 12.23
C GLU A 75 -12.70 -12.23 12.42
N CYS A 76 -12.21 -11.47 13.41
CA CYS A 76 -12.65 -10.10 13.61
C CYS A 76 -12.29 -9.20 12.43
N ARG A 77 -11.08 -9.35 11.88
CA ARG A 77 -10.68 -8.63 10.66
C ARG A 77 -11.63 -8.94 9.50
N HIS A 78 -11.98 -10.21 9.29
CA HIS A 78 -12.89 -10.59 8.21
C HIS A 78 -14.27 -9.94 8.37
N LYS A 79 -14.83 -9.97 9.59
CA LYS A 79 -16.10 -9.27 9.89
C LYS A 79 -16.02 -7.76 9.63
N ALA A 80 -14.89 -7.13 9.98
CA ALA A 80 -14.66 -5.71 9.70
C ALA A 80 -14.63 -5.44 8.18
N GLU A 81 -13.92 -6.25 7.41
CA GLU A 81 -13.86 -6.15 5.94
C GLU A 81 -15.26 -6.36 5.31
N GLU A 82 -16.02 -7.37 5.74
CA GLU A 82 -17.40 -7.58 5.29
C GLU A 82 -18.31 -6.39 5.60
N GLN A 83 -18.19 -5.83 6.81
CA GLN A 83 -18.97 -4.66 7.21
C GLN A 83 -18.63 -3.43 6.35
N LEU A 84 -17.36 -3.26 5.97
CA LEU A 84 -16.94 -2.19 5.06
C LEU A 84 -17.52 -2.41 3.66
N VAL A 85 -17.44 -3.61 3.10
CA VAL A 85 -17.99 -3.92 1.77
C VAL A 85 -19.50 -3.66 1.71
N ARG A 86 -20.23 -3.96 2.78
CA ARG A 86 -21.69 -3.78 2.83
C ARG A 86 -22.12 -2.33 3.04
N ASN A 87 -21.38 -1.55 3.83
CA ASN A 87 -21.84 -0.25 4.31
C ASN A 87 -21.10 0.95 3.70
N GLN A 88 -19.92 0.76 3.14
CA GLN A 88 -19.18 1.84 2.49
C GLN A 88 -19.30 1.78 0.97
N ARG A 89 -19.50 2.96 0.40
CA ARG A 89 -19.44 3.14 -1.04
C ARG A 89 -17.98 3.11 -1.51
N VAL A 90 -17.72 2.35 -2.57
CA VAL A 90 -16.44 2.40 -3.29
C VAL A 90 -16.26 3.79 -3.91
N LEU A 91 -15.16 4.46 -3.58
CA LEU A 91 -14.83 5.80 -4.10
C LEU A 91 -13.92 5.74 -5.33
N TYR A 92 -13.10 4.70 -5.44
CA TYR A 92 -12.23 4.47 -6.59
C TYR A 92 -11.83 3.00 -6.71
N VAL A 93 -11.59 2.56 -7.94
CA VAL A 93 -10.99 1.26 -8.25
C VAL A 93 -9.73 1.55 -9.05
N ASN A 94 -8.58 1.09 -8.57
CA ASN A 94 -7.32 1.29 -9.30
C ASN A 94 -7.20 0.31 -10.48
N ARG A 95 -6.14 0.47 -11.28
CA ARG A 95 -5.86 -0.43 -12.42
C ARG A 95 -5.61 -1.89 -12.03
N GLN A 96 -5.32 -2.18 -10.75
CA GLN A 96 -5.16 -3.53 -10.20
C GLN A 96 -6.48 -4.09 -9.62
N TRP A 97 -7.62 -3.44 -9.88
CA TRP A 97 -8.95 -3.82 -9.39
C TRP A 97 -9.13 -3.76 -7.87
N PHE A 98 -8.21 -3.11 -7.16
CA PHE A 98 -8.34 -2.85 -5.73
C PHE A 98 -9.33 -1.72 -5.48
N ARG A 99 -10.25 -1.92 -4.54
CA ARG A 99 -11.32 -0.97 -4.18
C ARG A 99 -10.88 -0.09 -3.01
N PHE A 100 -10.94 1.22 -3.21
CA PHE A 100 -10.68 2.22 -2.18
C PHE A 100 -11.99 2.80 -1.67
N TYR A 101 -12.15 2.79 -0.35
CA TYR A 101 -13.34 3.31 0.32
C TYR A 101 -13.05 4.62 1.07
N THR A 102 -11.78 4.93 1.34
CA THR A 102 -11.39 6.21 1.93
C THR A 102 -11.16 7.28 0.86
N ALA A 103 -11.53 8.53 1.15
CA ALA A 103 -11.31 9.65 0.23
C ALA A 103 -9.81 9.91 0.00
N ALA A 104 -9.01 9.76 1.05
CA ALA A 104 -7.56 9.89 1.00
C ALA A 104 -6.93 8.78 0.13
N GLY A 105 -7.28 7.52 0.40
CA GLY A 105 -6.81 6.36 -0.38
C GLY A 105 -7.20 6.48 -1.86
N ALA A 106 -8.45 6.80 -2.15
CA ALA A 106 -8.93 7.02 -3.52
C ALA A 106 -8.18 8.15 -4.24
N LYS A 107 -7.87 9.25 -3.56
CA LYS A 107 -7.09 10.36 -4.15
C LYS A 107 -5.66 9.93 -4.49
N LEU A 108 -4.99 9.28 -3.57
CA LEU A 108 -3.60 8.82 -3.74
C LEU A 108 -3.50 7.72 -4.80
N ALA A 109 -4.43 6.77 -4.82
CA ALA A 109 -4.50 5.73 -5.83
C ALA A 109 -4.69 6.29 -7.25
N ARG A 110 -5.54 7.32 -7.41
CA ARG A 110 -5.67 8.03 -8.71
C ARG A 110 -4.36 8.70 -9.13
N GLN A 111 -3.60 9.27 -8.19
CA GLN A 111 -2.31 9.88 -8.49
C GLN A 111 -1.29 8.81 -8.90
N ALA A 112 -1.24 7.68 -8.20
CA ALA A 112 -0.39 6.54 -8.56
C ALA A 112 -0.72 6.02 -9.97
N ASP A 113 -2.01 5.83 -10.29
CA ASP A 113 -2.43 5.34 -11.60
C ASP A 113 -2.13 6.32 -12.74
N ARG A 114 -2.13 7.64 -12.46
CA ARG A 114 -1.73 8.65 -13.44
C ARG A 114 -0.24 8.56 -13.81
N LEU A 115 0.62 8.14 -12.88
CA LEU A 115 2.06 7.98 -13.15
C LEU A 115 2.37 6.80 -14.08
N LEU A 116 1.41 5.91 -14.35
CA LEU A 116 1.59 4.83 -15.32
C LEU A 116 1.72 5.34 -16.76
N GLN A 117 1.16 6.51 -17.09
CA GLN A 117 1.29 7.07 -18.43
C GLN A 117 2.72 7.62 -18.66
N PRO A 118 3.28 8.49 -17.80
CA PRO A 118 4.70 8.87 -17.89
C PRO A 118 5.67 7.70 -17.89
N LEU A 119 5.43 6.66 -17.07
CA LEU A 119 6.25 5.45 -17.05
C LEU A 119 6.22 4.71 -18.40
N ARG A 120 5.08 4.73 -19.10
CA ARG A 120 4.94 4.13 -20.44
C ARG A 120 5.60 5.02 -21.50
N ASP A 121 5.40 6.33 -21.42
CA ASP A 121 5.90 7.31 -22.40
C ASP A 121 7.43 7.41 -22.39
N GLN A 122 8.06 7.17 -21.23
CA GLN A 122 9.53 7.14 -21.08
C GLN A 122 10.13 5.77 -21.43
N GLU A 123 9.35 4.83 -21.96
CA GLU A 123 9.75 3.44 -22.24
C GLU A 123 10.48 2.77 -21.07
N CYS A 124 10.13 3.15 -19.84
CA CYS A 124 10.79 2.64 -18.65
C CYS A 124 10.61 1.12 -18.65
N PRO A 125 11.69 0.32 -18.77
CA PRO A 125 11.57 -1.11 -18.66
C PRO A 125 10.92 -1.37 -17.31
N GLN A 126 9.88 -2.21 -17.28
CA GLN A 126 9.32 -2.65 -16.01
C GLN A 126 10.48 -3.38 -15.30
N LEU A 127 11.17 -2.68 -14.40
CA LEU A 127 12.22 -3.22 -13.56
C LEU A 127 11.53 -4.32 -12.76
N ARG A 128 11.71 -5.54 -13.25
CA ARG A 128 10.98 -6.74 -12.87
C ARG A 128 11.58 -7.34 -11.63
#